data_AF-K0IN32-F1
#
_entry.id   AF-K0IN32-F1
#
_cell.length_a   1.000
_cell.length_b   1.000
_cell.length_c   1.000
_cell.angle_alpha   90.00
_cell.angle_beta   90.00
_cell.angle_gamma   90.00
#
_symmetry.space_group_name_H-M   'P 1'
#
loop_
_entity.id
_entity.type
_entity.pdbx_description
1 polymer ?
#
loop_
_entity_poly.entity_id
_entity_poly.type
_entity_poly.pdbx_seq_one_letter_code
_entity_poly.pdbx_strand_id
1 'polypeptide(L)' 'MARLKLKTLREMNDQDLADKLAELKADLAKLKLEQSKGTLKKQTGNIKWLRRDIARMMTLLNERKAKK' A
#
# COMPACT_ATOMS: atom_id res chain seq x y z
N MET A 1 12.44 -7.73 -1.29
CA MET A 1 11.16 -7.43 -0.61
C MET A 1 10.02 -7.73 -1.57
N ALA A 2 9.06 -8.54 -1.14
CA ALA A 2 8.08 -9.19 -1.99
C ALA A 2 7.10 -8.18 -2.60
N ARG A 3 7.09 -8.11 -3.94
CA ARG A 3 6.13 -7.34 -4.72
C ARG A 3 4.73 -7.93 -4.47
N LEU A 4 3.75 -7.15 -4.02
CA LEU A 4 2.35 -7.57 -4.18
C LEU A 4 2.08 -7.67 -5.68
N LYS A 5 1.85 -8.90 -6.15
CA LYS A 5 1.50 -9.14 -7.55
C LYS A 5 0.04 -8.73 -7.75
N LEU A 6 -0.24 -8.10 -8.88
CA LEU A 6 -1.60 -7.69 -9.23
C LEU A 6 -2.60 -8.87 -9.24
N LYS A 7 -2.12 -10.09 -9.55
CA LYS A 7 -2.93 -11.31 -9.52
C LYS A 7 -3.46 -11.61 -8.11
N THR A 8 -2.59 -11.59 -7.10
CA THR A 8 -3.00 -11.84 -5.72
C THR A 8 -3.94 -10.75 -5.22
N LEU A 9 -3.73 -9.48 -5.61
CA LEU A 9 -4.66 -8.39 -5.26
C LEU A 9 -6.05 -8.57 -5.88
N ARG A 10 -6.13 -9.09 -7.11
CA ARG A 10 -7.40 -9.35 -7.80
C ARG A 10 -8.17 -10.54 -7.23
N GLU A 11 -7.47 -11.51 -6.66
CA GLU A 11 -8.08 -12.69 -6.03
C GLU A 11 -8.61 -12.41 -4.61
N MET A 12 -8.14 -11.34 -3.95
CA MET A 12 -8.60 -10.96 -2.61
C MET A 12 -9.99 -10.32 -2.60
N ASN A 13 -10.73 -10.49 -1.50
CA ASN A 13 -12.05 -9.91 -1.32
C ASN A 13 -11.98 -8.38 -1.10
N ASP A 14 -13.10 -7.67 -1.29
CA ASP A 14 -13.17 -6.21 -1.12
C ASP A 14 -12.86 -5.76 0.32
N GLN A 15 -13.29 -6.55 1.31
CA GLN A 15 -12.99 -6.31 2.73
C GLN A 15 -11.51 -6.48 3.02
N ASP A 16 -10.91 -7.60 2.61
CA ASP A 16 -9.47 -7.84 2.82
C ASP A 16 -8.58 -6.79 2.16
N LEU A 17 -9.01 -6.24 1.00
CA LEU A 17 -8.33 -5.13 0.34
C LEU A 17 -8.41 -3.84 1.15
N ALA A 18 -9.56 -3.56 1.77
CA ALA A 18 -9.73 -2.37 2.60
C ALA A 18 -8.89 -2.48 3.89
N ASP A 19 -8.84 -3.66 4.51
CA ASP A 19 -8.06 -3.91 5.73
C ASP A 19 -6.55 -3.79 5.45
N LYS A 20 -6.06 -4.42 4.37
CA LYS A 20 -4.66 -4.25 3.94
C LYS A 20 -4.31 -2.80 3.60
N LEU A 21 -5.26 -2.06 3.03
CA LEU A 21 -5.05 -0.64 2.73
C LEU A 21 -4.91 0.19 4.02
N ALA A 22 -5.64 -0.16 5.08
CA ALA A 22 -5.50 0.47 6.39
C ALA A 22 -4.14 0.17 7.02
N GLU A 23 -3.70 -1.10 7.01
CA GLU A 23 -2.38 -1.51 7.50
C GLU A 23 -1.25 -0.78 6.78
N LEU A 24 -1.27 -0.76 5.46
CA LEU A 24 -0.22 -0.13 4.65
C LEU A 24 -0.17 1.39 4.82
N LYS A 25 -1.32 2.04 5.10
CA LYS A 25 -1.34 3.46 5.47
C LYS A 25 -0.71 3.70 6.84
N ALA A 26 -0.95 2.83 7.81
CA ALA A 26 -0.34 2.92 9.14
C ALA A 26 1.18 2.73 9.07
N ASP A 27 1.67 1.78 8.27
CA ASP A 27 3.10 1.58 8.02
C ASP A 27 3.74 2.80 7.33
N LEU A 28 3.02 3.42 6.39
CA LEU A 28 3.48 4.65 5.76
C LEU A 28 3.61 5.79 6.77
N ALA A 29 2.65 5.91 7.70
CA ALA A 29 2.70 6.92 8.76
C ALA A 29 3.92 6.71 9.68
N LYS A 30 4.19 5.47 10.09
CA LYS A 30 5.38 5.14 10.89
C LYS A 30 6.67 5.50 10.16
N LEU A 31 6.80 5.10 8.90
CA LEU A 31 7.98 5.42 8.08
C LEU A 31 8.15 6.94 7.85
N LYS A 32 7.05 7.69 7.71
CA LYS A 32 7.10 9.16 7.64
C LYS A 32 7.57 9.79 8.95
N LEU A 33 7.13 9.27 10.09
CA LEU A 33 7.58 9.75 11.40
C LEU A 33 9.07 9.50 11.59
N GLU A 34 9.56 8.32 11.20
CA GLU A 34 11.00 8.00 11.25
C GLU A 34 11.81 8.82 10.23
N GLN A 35 11.25 9.11 9.05
CA GLN A 35 11.84 10.01 8.08
C GLN A 35 11.97 11.44 8.64
N SER A 36 10.91 11.95 9.28
CA SER A 36 10.89 13.28 9.92
C SER A 36 11.94 13.38 11.04
N LYS A 37 12.17 12.29 11.78
CA LYS A 37 13.21 12.19 12.81
C LYS A 37 14.63 12.15 12.25
N GLY A 38 14.82 12.10 10.93
CA GLY A 38 16.13 12.22 10.27
C GLY A 38 17.04 10.99 10.36
N THR A 39 16.59 9.89 10.98
CA THR A 39 17.37 8.65 11.14
C THR A 39 17.27 7.73 9.92
N LEU A 40 16.35 8.01 8.99
CA LEU A 40 16.03 7.11 7.89
C LEU A 40 16.92 7.35 6.65
N LYS A 41 18.17 6.87 6.66
CA LYS A 41 19.09 6.95 5.49
C LYS A 41 18.99 5.77 4.51
N LYS A 42 18.61 4.57 4.96
CA LYS A 42 18.61 3.34 4.12
C LYS A 42 17.22 2.83 3.70
N GLN A 43 16.13 3.23 4.38
CA GLN A 43 14.77 2.72 4.11
C GLN A 43 13.91 3.65 3.25
N THR A 44 14.43 4.80 2.78
CA THR A 44 13.71 5.78 1.96
C THR A 44 13.14 5.20 0.67
N GLY A 45 13.80 4.19 0.09
CA GLY A 45 13.31 3.47 -1.08
C GLY A 45 11.99 2.75 -0.85
N ASN A 46 11.73 2.27 0.38
CA ASN A 46 10.52 1.52 0.72
C ASN A 46 9.26 2.40 0.68
N ILE A 47 9.39 3.70 1.01
CA ILE A 47 8.28 4.66 0.97
C ILE A 47 7.69 4.77 -0.45
N LYS A 48 8.56 4.79 -1.47
CA LYS A 48 8.13 4.88 -2.88
C LYS A 48 7.34 3.63 -3.31
N TRP A 49 7.74 2.46 -2.83
CA TRP A 49 7.06 1.20 -3.15
C TRP A 49 5.73 1.08 -2.40
N LEU A 50 5.71 1.42 -1.11
CA LEU A 50 4.50 1.42 -0.29
C LEU A 50 3.42 2.32 -0.88
N ARG A 51 3.80 3.52 -1.36
CA ARG A 51 2.89 4.43 -2.08
C ARG A 51 2.32 3.81 -3.36
N ARG A 52 3.14 3.08 -4.13
CA ARG A 52 2.69 2.43 -5.36
C ARG A 52 1.72 1.30 -5.08
N ASP A 53 1.95 0.52 -4.02
CA ASP A 53 1.08 -0.58 -3.66
C ASP A 53 -0.27 -0.07 -3.12
N ILE A 54 -0.28 1.01 -2.32
CA ILE A 54 -1.51 1.71 -1.93
C ILE A 54 -2.29 2.17 -3.16
N ALA A 55 -1.62 2.83 -4.11
CA ALA A 55 -2.27 3.32 -5.33
C ALA A 55 -2.90 2.17 -6.14
N ARG A 56 -2.19 1.05 -6.31
CA ARG A 56 -2.72 -0.13 -7.03
C ARG A 56 -3.97 -0.71 -6.37
N MET A 57 -4.01 -0.81 -5.05
CA MET A 57 -5.21 -1.30 -4.34
C MET A 57 -6.38 -0.32 -4.50
N MET A 58 -6.13 0.99 -4.40
CA MET A 58 -7.18 1.99 -4.64
C MET A 58 -7.72 1.92 -6.07
N THR A 59 -6.84 1.74 -7.07
CA THR A 59 -7.27 1.54 -8.45
C THR A 59 -8.14 0.30 -8.60
N LEU A 60 -7.75 -0.82 -7.98
CA LEU A 60 -8.54 -2.05 -8.07
C LEU A 60 -9.93 -1.90 -7.42
N LEU A 61 -10.01 -1.25 -6.25
CA LEU A 61 -11.29 -0.96 -5.60
C LEU A 61 -12.19 -0.07 -6.48
N ASN A 62 -11.60 0.91 -7.16
CA ASN A 62 -12.33 1.76 -8.10
C ASN A 62 -12.76 0.99 -9.36
N GLU A 63 -11.91 0.12 -9.91
CA GLU A 63 -12.27 -0.76 -11.04
C GLU A 63 -13.46 -1.66 -10.69
N ARG A 64 -13.48 -2.22 -9.48
CA ARG A 64 -14.60 -3.05 -8.99
C ARG A 64 -15.88 -2.24 -8.79
N LYS A 65 -15.78 -1.03 -8.24
CA LYS A 65 -16.93 -0.11 -8.14
C LYS A 65 -17.48 0.31 -9.50
N ALA A 66 -16.62 0.59 -10.48
CA ALA A 66 -17.02 1.05 -11.81
C ALA A 66 -17.62 -0.06 -12.69
N LYS A 67 -17.36 -1.32 -12.36
CA LYS A 67 -17.97 -2.49 -13.03
C LYS A 67 -19.33 -2.90 -12.45
N LYS A 68 -19.72 -2.31 -11.33
CA LYS A 68 -20.99 -2.56 -10.65
C LYS A 68 -22.05 -1.59 -11.16
#